data_AF-A0A7X8TUL5-F1
#
_entry.id   AF-A0A7X8TUL5-F1
#
_cell.length_a   1.000
_cell.length_b   1.000
_cell.length_c   1.000
_cell.angle_alpha   90.00
_cell.angle_beta   90.00
_cell.angle_gamma   90.00
#
_symmetry.space_group_name_H-M   'P 1'
#
loop_
_entity.id
_entity.type
_entity.pdbx_description
1 polymer ?
#
loop_
_entity_poly.entity_id
_entity_poly.type
_entity_poly.pdbx_seq_one_letter_code
_entity_poly.pdbx_strand_id
1 'polypeptide(L)'
;MDSLDNTDFKKLASQQKSIQMKMRLLALAHFKDGHFRTQIAKFLKVSRTSVDKWAQTFLKEGIEGLHEKPRTGRPAFLSPSTRSFRNC
;
A
#
# COMPACT_ATOMS: atom_id res chain seq x y z
N MET A 1 19.56 -19.60 2.49
CA MET A 1 19.15 -18.19 2.37
C MET A 1 17.78 -18.21 1.70
N ASP A 2 16.76 -18.84 2.29
CA ASP A 2 15.55 -19.22 1.53
C ASP A 2 14.36 -19.22 2.48
N SER A 3 13.82 -18.04 2.78
CA SER A 3 12.63 -17.90 3.63
C SER A 3 11.49 -17.15 2.95
N LEU A 4 11.56 -16.99 1.62
CA LEU A 4 10.52 -16.41 0.77
C LEU A 4 9.76 -17.49 -0.04
N ASP A 5 10.22 -18.74 -0.05
CA ASP A 5 9.75 -19.75 -0.99
C ASP A 5 8.37 -20.34 -0.68
N ASN A 6 7.96 -20.39 0.58
CA ASN A 6 6.72 -21.09 0.95
C ASN A 6 5.50 -20.19 1.15
N THR A 7 5.60 -18.87 0.97
CA THR A 7 4.43 -17.99 1.12
C THR A 7 3.73 -17.78 -0.22
N ASP A 8 2.58 -18.43 -0.40
CA ASP A 8 1.70 -18.24 -1.54
C ASP A 8 0.95 -16.90 -1.43
N PHE A 9 1.59 -15.79 -1.83
CA PHE A 9 0.95 -14.47 -1.87
C PHE A 9 -0.33 -14.44 -2.71
N LYS A 10 -0.43 -15.31 -3.73
CA LYS A 10 -1.64 -15.48 -4.55
C LYS A 10 -2.81 -16.07 -3.76
N LYS A 11 -2.56 -17.04 -2.87
CA LYS A 11 -3.59 -17.60 -1.96
C LYS A 11 -3.99 -16.59 -0.90
N LEU A 12 -3.04 -15.84 -0.35
CA LEU A 12 -3.36 -14.75 0.57
C LEU A 12 -4.23 -13.70 -0.12
N ALA A 13 -3.91 -13.31 -1.36
CA ALA A 13 -4.71 -12.34 -2.11
C ALA A 13 -6.15 -12.81 -2.36
N SER A 14 -6.39 -14.10 -2.64
CA SER A 14 -7.74 -14.60 -2.87
C SER A 14 -8.62 -14.56 -1.62
N GLN A 15 -8.02 -14.71 -0.42
CA GLN A 15 -8.72 -14.66 0.86
C GLN A 15 -9.09 -13.23 1.29
N GLN A 16 -8.37 -12.21 0.81
CA GLN A 16 -8.61 -10.82 1.21
C GLN A 16 -9.87 -10.25 0.57
N LYS A 17 -10.64 -9.47 1.32
CA LYS A 17 -11.81 -8.73 0.81
C LYS A 17 -11.42 -7.37 0.21
N SER A 18 -10.33 -6.76 0.69
CA SER A 18 -9.87 -5.44 0.22
C SER A 18 -9.13 -5.54 -1.12
N ILE A 19 -9.59 -4.78 -2.11
CA ILE A 19 -8.95 -4.66 -3.43
C ILE A 19 -7.52 -4.11 -3.30
N GLN A 20 -7.30 -3.16 -2.38
CA GLN A 20 -5.96 -2.61 -2.15
C GLN A 20 -4.99 -3.65 -1.62
N MET A 21 -5.45 -4.50 -0.69
CA MET A 21 -4.63 -5.58 -0.14
C MET A 21 -4.29 -6.62 -1.22
N LYS A 22 -5.25 -6.94 -2.10
CA LYS A 22 -5.00 -7.82 -3.26
C LYS A 22 -3.90 -7.26 -4.16
N MET A 23 -3.96 -5.97 -4.50
CA MET A 23 -2.95 -5.34 -5.35
C MET A 23 -1.56 -5.36 -4.72
N ARG A 24 -1.45 -5.09 -3.41
CA ARG A 24 -0.18 -5.14 -2.68
C ARG A 24 0.41 -6.55 -2.66
N LEU A 25 -0.41 -7.56 -2.38
CA LEU A 25 0.01 -8.97 -2.37
C LEU A 25 0.41 -9.47 -3.76
N LEU A 26 -0.32 -9.07 -4.81
CA LEU A 26 0.06 -9.38 -6.20
C LEU A 26 1.37 -8.70 -6.61
N ALA A 27 1.60 -7.46 -6.18
CA ALA A 27 2.87 -6.79 -6.43
C ALA A 27 4.05 -7.55 -5.81
N LEU A 28 3.90 -8.04 -4.58
CA LEU A 28 4.90 -8.86 -3.91
C LEU A 28 5.08 -10.25 -4.56
N ALA A 29 4.00 -10.84 -5.07
CA ALA A 29 4.07 -12.09 -5.84
C ALA A 29 4.95 -11.92 -7.09
N HIS A 30 4.69 -10.87 -7.88
CA HIS A 30 5.51 -10.58 -9.07
C HIS A 30 6.96 -10.17 -8.72
N PHE A 31 7.15 -9.53 -7.56
CA PHE A 31 8.48 -9.22 -7.04
C PHE A 31 9.28 -10.49 -6.72
N LYS A 32 8.63 -11.49 -6.13
CA LYS A 32 9.21 -12.84 -5.91
C LYS A 32 9.52 -13.54 -7.23
N ASP A 33 8.66 -13.37 -8.25
CA ASP A 33 8.88 -13.90 -9.60
C ASP A 33 10.03 -13.18 -10.36
N GLY A 34 10.77 -12.26 -9.72
CA GLY A 34 11.93 -11.58 -10.29
C GLY A 34 11.61 -10.38 -11.19
N HIS A 35 10.36 -9.92 -11.22
CA HIS A 35 9.98 -8.77 -12.04
C HIS A 35 10.50 -7.45 -11.47
N PHE A 36 10.90 -6.54 -12.35
CA PHE A 36 11.32 -5.21 -11.93
C PHE A 36 10.13 -4.38 -11.45
N ARG A 37 10.36 -3.50 -10.47
CA ARG A 37 9.33 -2.61 -9.88
C ARG A 37 8.57 -1.80 -10.94
N THR A 38 9.25 -1.42 -12.03
CA THR A 38 8.67 -0.70 -13.17
C THR A 38 7.75 -1.57 -14.01
N GLN A 39 8.07 -2.84 -14.20
CA GLN A 39 7.22 -3.80 -14.89
C GLN A 39 5.98 -4.12 -14.05
N ILE A 40 6.17 -4.35 -12.75
CA ILE A 40 5.07 -4.59 -11.79
C ILE A 40 4.08 -3.42 -11.79
N ALA A 41 4.58 -2.18 -11.78
CA ALA A 41 3.75 -0.98 -11.87
C ALA A 41 2.90 -0.95 -13.16
N LYS A 42 3.49 -1.32 -14.31
CA LYS A 42 2.78 -1.42 -15.59
C LYS A 42 1.72 -2.53 -15.57
N PHE A 43 2.05 -3.70 -15.03
CA PHE A 43 1.11 -4.83 -14.94
C PHE A 43 -0.11 -4.52 -14.06
N LEU A 44 0.12 -3.89 -12.92
CA LEU A 44 -0.94 -3.54 -11.97
C LEU A 44 -1.62 -2.20 -12.27
N LYS A 45 -1.15 -1.46 -13.29
CA LYS A 45 -1.61 -0.10 -13.65
C LYS A 45 -1.56 0.88 -12.46
N VAL A 46 -0.53 0.75 -11.63
CA VAL A 46 -0.29 1.62 -10.47
C VAL A 46 0.98 2.45 -10.66
N SER A 47 1.17 3.49 -9.84
CA SER A 47 2.41 4.25 -9.88
C SER A 47 3.59 3.44 -9.35
N ARG A 48 4.78 3.66 -9.92
CA ARG A 48 6.04 3.10 -9.41
C ARG A 48 6.25 3.44 -7.93
N THR A 49 5.89 4.66 -7.52
CA THR A 49 6.00 5.11 -6.12
C THR A 49 5.13 4.32 -5.16
N SER A 50 3.98 3.79 -5.62
CA SER A 50 3.13 2.93 -4.80
C SER A 50 3.76 1.56 -4.57
N VAL A 51 4.29 0.95 -5.64
CA VAL A 51 5.00 -0.33 -5.57
C VAL A 51 6.23 -0.22 -4.66
N ASP A 52 6.99 0.87 -4.78
CA ASP A 52 8.16 1.13 -3.95
C ASP A 52 7.81 1.26 -2.47
N LYS A 53 6.75 2.02 -2.15
CA LYS A 53 6.22 2.12 -0.79
C LYS A 53 5.81 0.75 -0.24
N TRP A 54 5.10 -0.07 -1.01
CA TRP A 54 4.69 -1.40 -0.55
C TRP A 54 5.88 -2.32 -0.29
N ALA A 55 6.91 -2.29 -1.15
CA ALA A 55 8.13 -3.03 -0.93
C ALA A 55 8.88 -2.56 0.32
N GLN A 56 9.01 -1.25 0.54
CA GLN A 56 9.64 -0.70 1.75
C GLN A 56 8.85 -1.05 3.02
N THR A 57 7.53 -0.93 2.99
CA THR A 57 6.67 -1.31 4.12
C THR A 57 6.76 -2.80 4.42
N PHE A 58 6.79 -3.65 3.39
CA PHE A 58 6.99 -5.09 3.55
C PHE A 58 8.35 -5.41 4.20
N LEU A 59 9.42 -4.74 3.78
CA LEU A 59 10.76 -4.92 4.36
C LEU A 59 10.83 -4.47 5.83
N LYS A 60 10.04 -3.48 6.21
CA LYS A 60 10.05 -2.89 7.57
C LYS A 60 9.13 -3.61 8.55
N GLU A 61 7.90 -3.89 8.13
CA GLU A 61 6.78 -4.33 9.00
C GLU A 61 6.21 -5.69 8.55
N GLY A 62 6.73 -6.30 7.48
CA GLY A 62 6.25 -7.58 6.95
C GLY A 62 4.85 -7.50 6.32
N ILE A 63 4.12 -8.62 6.34
CA ILE A 63 2.75 -8.71 5.80
C ILE A 63 1.77 -7.88 6.63
N GLU A 64 2.00 -7.73 7.93
CA GLU A 64 1.15 -6.93 8.81
C GLU A 64 1.16 -5.45 8.43
N GLY A 65 2.32 -4.90 8.07
CA GLY A 65 2.44 -3.52 7.59
C GLY A 65 1.71 -3.25 6.28
N LEU A 66 1.41 -4.30 5.50
CA LEU A 66 0.64 -4.17 4.26
C LEU A 66 -0.85 -4.01 4.51
N HIS A 67 -1.36 -4.34 5.70
CA HIS A 67 -2.75 -4.06 6.03
C HIS A 67 -3.00 -2.56 6.00
N GLU A 68 -4.12 -2.16 5.38
CA GLU A 68 -4.55 -0.77 5.42
C GLU A 68 -4.82 -0.39 6.87
N LYS A 69 -3.89 0.37 7.46
CA LYS A 69 -4.16 1.06 8.73
C LYS A 69 -5.45 1.85 8.52
N PRO A 70 -6.43 1.73 9.42
CA PRO A 70 -7.67 2.49 9.30
C PRO A 70 -7.25 3.93 9.10
N ARG A 71 -7.74 4.56 8.03
CA ARG A 71 -7.52 5.98 7.79
C ARG A 71 -8.12 6.69 8.99
N THR A 72 -7.32 6.97 10.01
CA THR A 72 -7.59 8.02 10.97
C THR A 72 -7.68 9.25 10.09
N GLY A 73 -8.93 9.58 9.73
CA GLY A 73 -9.20 10.76 8.93
C GLY A 73 -8.47 11.94 9.57
N ARG A 74 -8.03 12.89 8.75
CA ARG A 74 -7.66 14.20 9.27
C ARG A 74 -8.85 14.64 10.16
N PRO A 75 -8.68 14.86 11.47
CA PRO A 75 -9.78 15.40 12.26
C PRO A 75 -10.21 16.68 11.53
N ALA A 76 -11.48 16.73 11.14
CA ALA A 76 -12.03 17.89 10.47
C ALA A 76 -11.92 19.05 11.47
N PHE A 77 -10.87 19.86 11.35
CA PHE A 77 -10.78 21.15 12.02
C PHE A 77 -11.76 22.09 11.33
N LEU A 78 -13.05 21.87 11.58
CA LEU A 78 -14.06 22.90 11.46
C LEU A 78 -14.12 23.59 12.82
N SER A 79 -13.19 24.52 13.06
CA SER A 79 -13.43 25.57 14.04
C SER A 79 -14.38 26.60 13.39
N PRO A 80 -15.60 26.85 13.91
CA PRO A 80 -16.55 27.80 13.33
C PRO A 80 -16.25 29.26 13.72
N SER A 81 -14.99 29.64 13.94
CA SER A 81 -14.66 31.01 14.32
C SER A 81 -13.29 31.43 13.81
N THR A 82 -13.28 32.04 12.62
CA THR A 82 -12.45 33.21 12.34
C THR A 82 -13.05 33.92 11.13
N ARG A 83 -14.18 34.61 11.36
CA ARG A 83 -14.54 35.79 10.56
C ARG A 83 -13.83 36.97 11.21
N SER A 84 -12.57 37.20 10.83
CA SER A 84 -11.96 38.50 11.03
C SER A 84 -11.77 39.10 9.65
N PHE A 85 -12.73 39.94 9.26
CA PHE A 85 -12.45 40.96 8.26
C PHE A 85 -11.20 41.70 8.68
N ARG A 86 -10.17 41.67 7.85
CA ARG A 86 -9.19 42.75 7.83
C ARG A 86 -9.43 43.52 6.55
N ASN A 87 -10.27 44.55 6.68
CA ASN A 87 -10.01 45.79 5.96
C ASN A 87 -8.75 46.39 6.56
N CYS A 88 -7.75 46.62 5.72
CA CYS A 88 -6.93 47.83 5.66
C CYS A 88 -6.37 47.89 4.24
#